data_AF-A0A2J6TH50-F1
#
_entry.id   AF-A0A2J6TH50-F1
#
_cell.length_a   1.000
_cell.length_b   1.000
_cell.length_c   1.000
_cell.angle_alpha   90.00
_cell.angle_beta   90.00
_cell.angle_gamma   90.00
#
_symmetry.space_group_name_H-M   'P 1'
#
loop_
_entity.id
_entity.type
_entity.pdbx_description
1 polymer ?
#
loop_
_entity_poly.entity_id
_entity_poly.type
_entity_poly.pdbx_seq_one_letter_code
_entity_poly.pdbx_strand_id
1 'polypeptide(L)'
;MALPTLCNFPQYEPTVDAGPNTNSSAAWACIARWLESCSKHHASCRHPDQSPYASRYPTRLLDVGANDSGNNNIKLQFLLELPAVPKTFGDAIVVARKLHIRYLWIDSLCIIQDDPEDWQTESLLMDQVYKNALLNIAATAASDSRGGLFHSRPHLVPCCQIKLGEEWFRFFDTSLFIAEVENSPLLQRAWVLQERLLAPRVLHFGRKQLFWECNELCASETFPDGQPPGGIQNGTQQIRARISAMVPKSESITKGHEREVLEIWRSILFLYTRSNLTFGTDKLRALAGIVKHIQPLFGNTYRVGIWKDSIILLLGWYCFSGSLRRLLPRPVEYRAPTWSWSSTDNPITFWLPFPRSETVFDLKVLAFETTTIGDDTAMRNGSGYLLVEGPLNLVTIDKNWMHFIVDGRPITLSRSGRDGPWLDEDTELAMDLYCLPLHHTVVPKNRVAGEYDDMNSGSVEDGNTYLISFLLLKPKGDYLGFYTRCGVWRSEGTEGLLRVQTGREAPCQEFIGLERGHRIRI
;
A
#
# COMPACT_ATOMS: atom_id res chain seq x y z
N MET A 1 27.11 7.49 27.75
CA MET A 1 26.10 7.96 26.78
C MET A 1 25.30 9.05 27.47
N ALA A 2 25.45 10.30 27.03
CA ALA A 2 24.64 11.40 27.53
C ALA A 2 23.19 11.19 27.05
N LEU A 3 22.22 11.34 27.96
CA LEU A 3 20.81 11.48 27.61
C LEU A 3 20.67 12.64 26.60
N PRO A 4 19.86 12.50 25.54
CA PRO A 4 19.67 13.57 24.59
C PRO A 4 19.10 14.77 25.35
N THR A 5 19.75 15.91 25.17
CA THR A 5 19.35 17.22 25.69
C THR A 5 17.87 17.42 25.44
N LEU A 6 17.12 17.68 26.52
CA LEU A 6 15.75 18.18 26.47
C LEU A 6 15.71 19.32 25.46
N CYS A 7 14.97 19.11 24.38
CA CYS A 7 14.68 20.18 23.44
C CYS A 7 14.01 21.30 24.24
N ASN A 8 14.65 22.46 24.33
CA ASN A 8 14.01 23.69 24.80
C ASN A 8 12.88 24.03 23.83
N PHE A 9 11.69 23.50 24.07
CA PHE A 9 10.50 23.88 23.34
C PHE A 9 10.09 25.30 23.75
N PRO A 10 9.77 26.21 22.81
CA PRO A 10 9.22 27.51 23.14
C PRO A 10 8.00 27.37 24.07
N GLN A 11 7.77 28.36 24.94
CA GLN A 11 6.54 28.46 25.74
C GLN A 11 5.32 28.56 24.81
N TYR A 12 4.80 27.43 24.35
CA TYR A 12 3.56 27.34 23.60
C TYR A 12 2.39 27.31 24.57
N GLU A 13 1.37 28.13 24.29
CA GLU A 13 0.11 28.20 25.04
C GLU A 13 -0.48 26.80 25.31
N PRO A 14 -1.16 26.61 26.47
CA PRO A 14 -1.68 25.30 26.90
C PRO A 14 -2.77 24.72 26.01
N THR A 15 -3.28 25.51 25.07
CA THR A 15 -4.31 25.12 24.12
C THR A 15 -4.04 25.79 22.78
N VAL A 16 -4.17 25.05 21.69
CA VAL A 16 -4.25 25.65 20.35
C VAL A 16 -5.72 25.97 20.08
N ASP A 17 -6.06 27.25 19.94
CA ASP A 17 -7.39 27.65 19.46
C ASP A 17 -7.49 27.31 17.96
N ALA A 18 -8.11 26.18 17.66
CA ALA A 18 -8.43 25.78 16.30
C ALA A 18 -9.67 26.54 15.77
N GLY A 19 -10.35 27.32 16.61
CA GLY A 19 -11.61 27.95 16.30
C GLY A 19 -12.79 26.96 16.22
N PRO A 20 -14.03 27.48 16.11
CA PRO A 20 -15.26 26.71 16.28
C PRO A 20 -15.56 25.74 15.13
N ASN A 21 -14.85 25.85 14.00
CA ASN A 21 -15.04 25.01 12.81
C ASN A 21 -13.79 25.03 11.92
N THR A 22 -13.73 24.11 10.97
CA THR A 22 -12.65 23.98 9.97
C THR A 22 -12.61 25.11 8.92
N ASN A 23 -13.50 26.11 9.00
CA ASN A 23 -13.52 27.32 8.16
C ASN A 23 -13.18 28.61 8.96
N SER A 24 -12.71 28.47 10.21
CA SER A 24 -12.37 29.59 11.09
C SER A 24 -11.16 30.39 10.58
N SER A 25 -11.00 31.64 11.03
CA SER A 25 -9.81 32.44 10.72
C SER A 25 -8.52 31.76 11.18
N ALA A 26 -8.54 31.11 12.35
CA ALA A 26 -7.42 30.33 12.88
C ALA A 26 -7.04 29.17 11.95
N ALA A 27 -8.03 28.43 11.44
CA ALA A 27 -7.83 27.35 10.48
C ALA A 27 -7.15 27.85 9.19
N TRP A 28 -7.64 28.97 8.64
CA TRP A 28 -7.05 29.59 7.44
C TRP A 28 -5.63 30.11 7.68
N ALA A 29 -5.34 30.65 8.87
CA ALA A 29 -3.98 31.06 9.24
C ALA A 29 -3.02 29.86 9.31
N CYS A 30 -3.47 28.70 9.80
CA CYS A 30 -2.68 27.47 9.78
C CYS A 30 -2.42 26.99 8.35
N ILE A 31 -3.44 26.93 7.50
CA ILE A 31 -3.31 26.51 6.10
C ILE A 31 -2.30 27.40 5.36
N ALA A 32 -2.45 28.73 5.47
CA ALA A 32 -1.58 29.69 4.80
C ALA A 32 -0.11 29.55 5.24
N ARG A 33 0.14 29.49 6.56
CA ARG A 33 1.49 29.30 7.11
C ARG A 33 2.13 28.00 6.62
N TRP A 34 1.38 26.90 6.62
CA TRP A 34 1.90 25.61 6.14
C TRP A 34 2.24 25.65 4.65
N LEU A 35 1.34 26.14 3.80
CA LEU A 35 1.58 26.20 2.35
C LEU A 35 2.79 27.07 2.00
N GLU A 36 2.93 28.21 2.68
CA GLU A 36 4.09 29.10 2.53
C GLU A 36 5.39 28.41 2.98
N SER A 37 5.40 27.83 4.18
CA SER A 37 6.56 27.11 4.73
C SER A 37 6.98 25.94 3.84
N CYS A 38 6.02 25.11 3.43
CA CYS A 38 6.25 23.97 2.55
C CYS A 38 6.86 24.40 1.21
N SER A 39 6.36 25.47 0.61
CA SER A 39 6.88 25.97 -0.67
C SER A 39 8.31 26.52 -0.56
N LYS A 40 8.65 27.12 0.58
CA LYS A 40 9.98 27.68 0.84
C LYS A 40 11.01 26.62 1.25
N HIS A 41 10.61 25.66 2.07
CA HIS A 41 11.55 24.79 2.79
C HIS A 41 11.55 23.34 2.32
N HIS A 42 10.45 22.81 1.75
CA HIS A 42 10.38 21.40 1.34
C HIS A 42 10.75 21.23 -0.14
N ALA A 43 11.99 20.85 -0.40
CA ALA A 43 12.52 20.72 -1.75
C ALA A 43 11.78 19.67 -2.60
N SER A 44 11.37 18.56 -1.99
CA SER A 44 10.64 17.48 -2.67
C SER A 44 9.18 17.85 -3.00
N CYS A 45 8.67 18.95 -2.43
CA CYS A 45 7.33 19.45 -2.69
C CYS A 45 7.31 20.55 -3.78
N ARG A 46 8.49 21.03 -4.20
CA ARG A 46 8.62 21.99 -5.30
C ARG A 46 8.59 21.23 -6.61
N HIS A 47 7.75 21.68 -7.55
CA HIS A 47 7.83 21.18 -8.91
C HIS A 47 9.17 21.60 -9.51
N PRO A 48 9.93 20.68 -10.16
CA PRO A 48 11.17 21.05 -10.82
C PRO A 48 10.89 22.13 -11.87
N ASP A 49 11.80 23.12 -11.93
CA ASP A 49 11.71 24.25 -12.85
C ASP A 49 11.49 23.79 -14.30
N GLN A 50 10.70 24.60 -14.99
CA GLN A 50 9.84 24.23 -16.10
C GLN A 50 10.61 23.95 -17.39
N SER A 51 10.61 22.71 -17.88
CA SER A 51 10.84 22.44 -19.31
C SER A 51 9.62 22.91 -20.12
N PRO A 52 9.76 23.56 -21.30
CA PRO A 52 8.68 24.31 -21.93
C PRO A 52 7.71 23.49 -22.80
N TYR A 53 7.86 22.17 -22.92
CA TYR A 53 7.10 21.40 -23.91
C TYR A 53 6.62 20.05 -23.36
N ALA A 54 5.34 20.00 -22.95
CA ALA A 54 4.36 18.91 -23.15
C ALA A 54 3.27 18.87 -22.05
N SER A 55 2.01 19.04 -22.46
CA SER A 55 0.75 18.56 -21.82
C SER A 55 0.63 18.60 -20.29
N ARG A 56 0.64 19.78 -19.66
CA ARG A 56 0.65 19.89 -18.18
C ARG A 56 -0.71 19.98 -17.49
N TYR A 57 -1.79 20.23 -18.23
CA TYR A 57 -3.11 20.37 -17.65
C TYR A 57 -3.97 19.14 -17.97
N PRO A 58 -4.87 18.73 -17.05
CA PRO A 58 -5.93 17.81 -17.39
C PRO A 58 -6.70 18.34 -18.61
N THR A 59 -7.31 17.45 -19.37
CA THR A 59 -8.09 17.83 -20.57
C THR A 59 -9.22 18.79 -20.23
N ARG A 60 -9.75 18.72 -19.00
CA ARG A 60 -10.84 19.55 -18.48
C ARG A 60 -10.57 20.01 -17.05
N LEU A 61 -10.94 21.26 -16.77
CA LEU A 61 -10.81 21.91 -15.46
C LEU A 61 -12.05 22.79 -15.21
N LEU A 62 -12.43 22.91 -13.94
CA LEU A 62 -13.45 23.85 -13.48
C LEU A 62 -12.77 25.20 -13.21
N ASP A 63 -13.15 26.25 -13.93
CA ASP A 63 -12.74 27.62 -13.63
C ASP A 63 -13.67 28.21 -12.57
N VAL A 64 -13.17 28.32 -11.34
CA VAL A 64 -13.93 28.86 -10.20
C VAL A 64 -13.76 30.37 -10.04
N GLY A 65 -13.00 31.01 -10.92
CA GLY A 65 -12.72 32.45 -10.91
C GLY A 65 -11.73 32.91 -9.84
N ALA A 66 -11.21 34.13 -10.02
CA ALA A 66 -10.60 34.90 -8.95
C ALA A 66 -11.71 35.70 -8.22
N ASN A 67 -11.53 36.03 -6.93
CA ASN A 67 -12.51 36.70 -6.05
C ASN A 67 -13.01 38.09 -6.51
N ASP A 68 -12.77 38.52 -7.76
CA ASP A 68 -12.91 39.91 -8.19
C ASP A 68 -14.28 40.26 -8.79
N SER A 69 -15.32 39.49 -8.53
CA SER A 69 -16.68 39.98 -8.72
C SER A 69 -17.65 39.17 -7.88
N GLY A 70 -18.54 39.86 -7.16
CA GLY A 70 -19.64 39.28 -6.37
C GLY A 70 -20.71 38.55 -7.19
N ASN A 71 -20.28 37.90 -8.27
CA ASN A 71 -21.08 37.06 -9.12
C ASN A 71 -20.67 35.61 -8.81
N ASN A 72 -21.52 34.88 -8.10
CA ASN A 72 -21.33 33.45 -7.84
C ASN A 72 -21.39 32.58 -9.11
N ASN A 73 -21.53 33.19 -10.29
CA ASN A 73 -21.57 32.53 -11.57
C ASN A 73 -20.17 32.00 -11.93
N ILE A 74 -20.00 30.71 -11.68
CA ILE A 74 -18.88 29.91 -12.16
C ILE A 74 -18.82 30.06 -13.69
N LYS A 75 -17.74 30.61 -14.25
CA LYS A 75 -17.52 30.61 -15.71
C LYS A 75 -16.96 29.26 -16.12
N LEU A 76 -17.79 28.23 -16.05
CA LEU A 76 -17.54 26.97 -16.73
C LEU A 76 -17.73 27.21 -18.22
N GLN A 77 -16.67 27.02 -19.02
CA GLN A 77 -16.77 27.10 -20.49
C GLN A 77 -17.60 25.96 -21.10
N PHE A 78 -18.03 25.00 -20.28
CA PHE A 78 -19.08 24.04 -20.53
C PHE A 78 -19.78 23.75 -19.19
N LEU A 79 -21.02 24.20 -18.98
CA LEU A 79 -21.98 23.37 -18.25
C LEU A 79 -23.41 23.91 -18.34
N LEU A 80 -24.32 22.95 -18.59
CA LEU A 80 -25.67 22.94 -18.08
C LEU A 80 -25.74 23.58 -16.69
N GLU A 81 -26.76 24.40 -16.46
CA GLU A 81 -27.16 24.87 -15.14
C GLU A 81 -27.32 23.64 -14.21
N LEU A 82 -26.32 23.34 -13.37
CA LEU A 82 -26.39 22.21 -12.44
C LEU A 82 -27.41 22.54 -11.34
N PRO A 83 -28.56 21.85 -11.28
CA PRO A 83 -29.45 21.97 -10.15
C PRO A 83 -28.77 21.27 -8.96
N ALA A 84 -28.36 22.05 -7.96
CA ALA A 84 -27.75 21.63 -6.70
C ALA A 84 -26.39 20.88 -6.81
N VAL A 85 -25.31 21.65 -6.91
CA VAL A 85 -23.93 21.16 -6.69
C VAL A 85 -23.81 20.53 -5.29
N PRO A 86 -23.29 19.29 -5.15
CA PRO A 86 -23.07 18.66 -3.85
C PRO A 86 -22.26 19.53 -2.90
N LYS A 87 -22.59 19.49 -1.60
CA LYS A 87 -21.98 20.36 -0.58
C LYS A 87 -20.45 20.30 -0.58
N THR A 88 -19.85 19.12 -0.73
CA THR A 88 -18.39 18.96 -0.77
C THR A 88 -17.75 19.71 -1.94
N PHE A 89 -18.41 19.72 -3.10
CA PHE A 89 -17.90 20.44 -4.27
C PHE A 89 -18.05 21.95 -4.08
N GLY A 90 -19.18 22.41 -3.51
CA GLY A 90 -19.38 23.81 -3.14
C GLY A 90 -18.33 24.32 -2.13
N ASP A 91 -18.08 23.54 -1.08
CA ASP A 91 -17.06 23.87 -0.08
C ASP A 91 -15.65 23.86 -0.71
N ALA A 92 -15.34 22.93 -1.63
CA ALA A 92 -14.06 22.92 -2.34
C ALA A 92 -13.85 24.17 -3.20
N ILE A 93 -14.90 24.68 -3.85
CA ILE A 93 -14.87 25.96 -4.58
C ILE A 93 -14.53 27.12 -3.63
N VAL A 94 -15.14 27.14 -2.42
CA VAL A 94 -14.82 28.15 -1.40
C VAL A 94 -13.36 28.06 -0.97
N VAL A 95 -12.84 26.84 -0.77
CA VAL A 95 -11.43 26.62 -0.42
C VAL A 95 -10.50 27.15 -1.51
N ALA A 96 -10.75 26.79 -2.77
CA ALA A 96 -9.95 27.23 -3.90
C ALA A 96 -9.91 28.77 -4.00
N ARG A 97 -11.07 29.42 -3.90
CA ARG A 97 -11.20 30.88 -3.91
C ARG A 97 -10.48 31.56 -2.75
N LYS A 98 -10.57 31.03 -1.53
CA LYS A 98 -9.85 31.55 -0.36
C LYS A 98 -8.33 31.39 -0.46
N LEU A 99 -7.87 30.37 -1.18
CA LEU A 99 -6.45 30.14 -1.44
C LEU A 99 -5.97 30.80 -2.74
N HIS A 100 -6.81 31.61 -3.40
CA HIS A 100 -6.51 32.25 -4.69
C HIS A 100 -6.14 31.25 -5.81
N ILE A 101 -6.74 30.07 -5.78
CA ILE A 101 -6.59 29.02 -6.79
C ILE A 101 -7.78 29.09 -7.74
N ARG A 102 -7.50 29.34 -9.03
CA ARG A 102 -8.53 29.54 -10.07
C ARG A 102 -9.14 28.24 -10.62
N TYR A 103 -8.36 27.16 -10.67
CA TYR A 103 -8.78 25.92 -11.33
C TYR A 103 -8.93 24.80 -10.33
N LEU A 104 -10.06 24.08 -10.42
CA LEU A 104 -10.31 22.85 -9.70
C LEU A 104 -10.48 21.68 -10.67
N TRP A 105 -10.05 20.51 -10.23
CA TRP A 105 -10.35 19.25 -10.90
C TRP A 105 -11.10 18.35 -9.93
N ILE A 106 -12.23 17.81 -10.36
CA ILE A 106 -13.07 16.87 -9.62
C ILE A 106 -13.43 15.78 -10.62
N ASP A 107 -13.01 14.54 -10.35
CA ASP A 107 -13.15 13.39 -11.25
C ASP A 107 -14.56 13.26 -11.85
N SER A 108 -15.59 13.29 -11.01
CA SER A 108 -17.01 13.18 -11.38
C SER A 108 -17.55 14.34 -12.22
N LEU A 109 -16.83 15.46 -12.32
CA LEU A 109 -17.19 16.62 -13.13
C LEU A 109 -16.26 16.83 -14.34
N CYS A 110 -15.00 16.41 -14.23
CA CYS A 110 -13.98 16.60 -15.25
C CYS A 110 -13.77 15.36 -16.13
N ILE A 111 -14.39 14.23 -15.79
CA ILE A 111 -14.45 13.02 -16.62
C ILE A 111 -15.89 12.82 -17.07
N ILE A 112 -16.11 12.54 -18.36
CA ILE A 112 -17.45 12.29 -18.90
C ILE A 112 -17.89 10.91 -18.43
N GLN A 113 -18.78 10.85 -17.44
CA GLN A 113 -19.14 9.60 -16.78
C GLN A 113 -19.91 8.61 -17.68
N ASP A 114 -20.67 9.14 -18.65
CA ASP A 114 -21.50 8.34 -19.56
C ASP A 114 -20.75 7.92 -20.85
N ASP A 115 -19.45 8.20 -20.93
CA ASP A 115 -18.59 7.84 -22.06
C ASP A 115 -17.47 6.88 -21.59
N PRO A 116 -17.58 5.57 -21.88
CA PRO A 116 -16.58 4.58 -21.47
C PRO A 116 -15.18 4.81 -22.06
N GLU A 117 -15.08 5.42 -23.25
CA GLU A 117 -13.81 5.69 -23.91
C GLU A 117 -13.13 6.89 -23.25
N ASP A 118 -13.85 7.98 -23.04
CA ASP A 118 -13.35 9.15 -22.29
C ASP A 118 -12.97 8.76 -20.86
N TRP A 119 -13.82 7.99 -20.17
CA TRP A 119 -13.51 7.51 -18.83
C TRP A 119 -12.23 6.66 -18.81
N GLN A 120 -12.05 5.79 -19.80
CA GLN A 120 -10.83 4.98 -19.91
C GLN A 120 -9.60 5.88 -20.13
N THR A 121 -9.66 6.84 -21.03
CA THR A 121 -8.54 7.75 -21.29
C THR A 121 -8.20 8.59 -20.05
N GLU A 122 -9.18 9.22 -19.43
CA GLU A 122 -8.95 10.13 -18.30
C GLU A 122 -8.55 9.41 -17.01
N SER A 123 -9.14 8.24 -16.72
CA SER A 123 -8.77 7.46 -15.54
C SER A 123 -7.29 7.05 -15.56
N LEU A 124 -6.74 6.82 -16.76
CA LEU A 124 -5.32 6.55 -16.97
C LEU A 124 -4.42 7.78 -16.87
N LEU A 125 -4.98 8.99 -16.87
CA LEU A 125 -4.27 10.25 -16.69
C LEU A 125 -4.39 10.81 -15.26
N MET A 126 -5.22 10.21 -14.40
CA MET A 126 -5.38 10.64 -13.00
C MET A 126 -4.04 10.73 -12.26
N ASP A 127 -3.07 9.88 -12.58
CA ASP A 127 -1.74 9.95 -12.00
C ASP A 127 -1.03 11.28 -12.28
N GLN A 128 -1.17 11.79 -13.51
CA GLN A 128 -0.64 13.09 -13.90
C GLN A 128 -1.41 14.23 -13.26
N VAL A 129 -2.73 14.10 -13.09
CA VAL A 129 -3.55 15.12 -12.42
C VAL A 129 -3.09 15.30 -10.97
N TYR A 130 -3.09 14.23 -10.17
CA TYR A 130 -2.75 14.33 -8.75
C TYR A 130 -1.28 14.67 -8.52
N LYS A 131 -0.36 14.07 -9.30
CA LYS A 131 1.09 14.34 -9.18
C LYS A 131 1.46 15.79 -9.48
N ASN A 132 0.74 16.43 -10.40
CA ASN A 132 1.01 17.82 -10.81
C ASN A 132 0.08 18.84 -10.15
N ALA A 133 -0.83 18.42 -9.26
CA ALA A 133 -1.71 19.31 -8.53
C ALA A 133 -0.92 20.15 -7.51
N LEU A 134 -1.28 21.43 -7.39
CA LEU A 134 -0.72 22.33 -6.38
C LEU A 134 -1.03 21.84 -4.95
N LEU A 135 -2.29 21.44 -4.75
CA LEU A 135 -2.86 21.00 -3.48
C LEU A 135 -4.04 20.06 -3.76
N ASN A 136 -4.06 18.90 -3.12
CA ASN A 136 -5.23 18.03 -3.09
C ASN A 136 -6.10 18.36 -1.87
N ILE A 137 -7.41 18.52 -2.07
CA ILE A 137 -8.37 18.85 -1.00
C ILE A 137 -9.13 17.58 -0.64
N ALA A 138 -8.92 17.07 0.57
CA ALA A 138 -9.56 15.85 1.05
C ALA A 138 -10.71 16.16 2.01
N ALA A 139 -11.93 15.77 1.63
CA ALA A 139 -13.12 15.78 2.47
C ALA A 139 -13.10 14.62 3.48
N THR A 140 -12.05 14.53 4.29
CA THR A 140 -11.71 13.35 5.09
C THR A 140 -12.87 12.90 6.00
N ALA A 141 -13.56 13.82 6.66
CA ALA A 141 -14.67 13.50 7.56
C ALA A 141 -16.01 13.17 6.86
N ALA A 142 -16.09 13.34 5.54
CA ALA A 142 -17.29 13.10 4.76
C ALA A 142 -17.30 11.67 4.19
N SER A 143 -18.43 10.98 4.32
CA SER A 143 -18.61 9.65 3.70
C SER A 143 -18.92 9.73 2.20
N ASP A 144 -19.42 10.86 1.72
CA ASP A 144 -19.76 11.11 0.32
C ASP A 144 -19.73 12.62 -0.01
N SER A 145 -20.08 12.98 -1.25
CA SER A 145 -20.06 14.36 -1.77
C SER A 145 -21.07 15.33 -1.11
N ARG A 146 -21.95 14.84 -0.23
CA ARG A 146 -22.94 15.65 0.50
C ARG A 146 -22.45 16.09 1.88
N GLY A 147 -21.39 15.49 2.41
CA GLY A 147 -20.90 15.77 3.77
C GLY A 147 -20.32 17.19 3.94
N GLY A 148 -19.69 17.73 2.91
CA GLY A 148 -18.96 19.00 2.96
C GLY A 148 -17.56 18.90 3.59
N LEU A 149 -16.85 20.02 3.61
CA LEU A 149 -15.53 20.18 4.23
C LEU A 149 -15.61 20.86 5.60
N PHE A 150 -16.64 21.71 5.78
CA PHE A 150 -16.74 22.56 6.96
C PHE A 150 -17.57 21.90 8.06
N HIS A 151 -16.92 21.55 9.16
CA HIS A 151 -17.51 20.88 10.33
C HIS A 151 -17.32 21.72 11.60
N SER A 152 -18.39 21.82 12.40
CA SER A 152 -18.33 22.41 13.74
C SER A 152 -17.60 21.47 14.70
N ARG A 153 -16.82 22.06 15.60
CA ARG A 153 -15.97 21.36 16.57
C ARG A 153 -15.80 22.16 17.85
N PRO A 154 -15.46 21.53 18.99
CA PRO A 154 -14.95 22.26 20.15
C PRO A 154 -13.68 23.05 19.79
N HIS A 155 -13.50 24.23 20.38
CA HIS A 155 -12.39 25.16 20.09
C HIS A 155 -10.99 24.58 20.37
N LEU A 156 -10.91 23.60 21.28
CA LEU A 156 -9.66 23.10 21.84
C LEU A 156 -9.46 21.66 21.38
N VAL A 157 -8.33 21.38 20.73
CA VAL A 157 -7.82 20.01 20.69
C VAL A 157 -7.15 19.77 22.04
N PRO A 158 -7.59 18.77 22.84
CA PRO A 158 -7.06 18.58 24.17
C PRO A 158 -5.60 18.15 24.11
N CYS A 159 -4.70 19.09 24.36
CA CYS A 159 -3.39 18.80 24.91
C CYS A 159 -3.41 19.22 26.39
N CYS A 160 -3.01 18.32 27.28
CA CYS A 160 -2.90 18.65 28.70
C CYS A 160 -1.45 19.01 28.97
N GLN A 161 -1.20 20.16 29.58
CA GLN A 161 0.11 20.52 30.11
C GLN A 161 0.14 20.28 31.61
N ILE A 162 1.10 19.48 32.07
CA ILE A 162 1.32 19.20 33.50
C ILE A 162 2.73 19.63 33.84
N LYS A 163 2.89 20.38 34.94
CA LYS A 163 4.19 20.69 35.50
C LYS A 163 4.56 19.62 36.53
N LEU A 164 5.68 18.92 36.33
CA LEU A 164 6.23 17.98 37.30
C LEU A 164 7.62 18.49 37.72
N GLY A 165 7.73 18.99 38.95
CA GLY A 165 8.93 19.69 39.42
C GLY A 165 9.15 21.01 38.67
N GLU A 166 10.31 21.17 38.03
CA GLU A 166 10.65 22.33 37.20
C GLU A 166 10.33 22.13 35.71
N GLU A 167 9.97 20.91 35.31
CA GLU A 167 9.75 20.53 33.92
C GLU A 167 8.26 20.57 33.54
N TRP A 168 7.99 20.95 32.29
CA TRP A 168 6.65 20.93 31.70
C TRP A 168 6.51 19.73 30.77
N PHE A 169 5.45 18.95 31.00
CA PHE A 169 5.08 17.81 30.18
C PHE A 169 3.80 18.13 29.40
N ARG A 170 3.75 17.69 28.15
CA ARG A 170 2.56 17.80 27.31
C ARG A 170 2.04 16.40 27.00
N PHE A 171 0.78 16.17 27.33
CA PHE A 171 0.04 14.96 26.98
C PHE A 171 -0.85 15.26 25.80
N PHE A 172 -0.80 14.39 24.81
CA PHE A 172 -1.59 14.49 23.59
C PHE A 172 -1.90 13.09 23.09
N ASP A 173 -2.99 12.98 22.33
CA ASP A 173 -3.37 11.74 21.68
C ASP A 173 -2.51 11.53 20.43
N THR A 174 -1.51 10.66 20.55
CA THR A 174 -0.61 10.26 19.45
C THR A 174 -1.32 9.50 18.33
N SER A 175 -2.56 9.03 18.57
CA SER A 175 -3.36 8.27 17.61
C SER A 175 -4.31 9.14 16.79
N LEU A 176 -4.38 10.44 17.06
CA LEU A 176 -5.41 11.31 16.50
C LEU A 176 -5.36 11.40 14.97
N PHE A 177 -4.17 11.41 14.36
CA PHE A 177 -4.03 11.37 12.90
C PHE A 177 -4.61 10.07 12.32
N ILE A 178 -4.32 8.93 12.95
CA ILE A 178 -4.85 7.63 12.52
C ILE A 178 -6.38 7.61 12.66
N ALA A 179 -6.88 8.04 13.82
CA ALA A 179 -8.30 8.03 14.11
C ALA A 179 -9.11 8.93 13.16
N GLU A 180 -8.62 10.12 12.83
CA GLU A 180 -9.35 11.11 12.03
C GLU A 180 -9.06 11.04 10.54
N VAL A 181 -7.86 10.56 10.15
CA VAL A 181 -7.43 10.50 8.74
C VAL A 181 -7.40 9.05 8.26
N GLU A 182 -6.51 8.21 8.79
CA GLU A 182 -6.30 6.83 8.25
C GLU A 182 -7.54 5.94 8.36
N ASN A 183 -8.30 6.07 9.45
CA ASN A 183 -9.55 5.33 9.66
C ASN A 183 -10.79 6.06 9.11
N SER A 184 -10.60 7.17 8.39
CA SER A 184 -11.72 7.94 7.84
C SER A 184 -12.47 7.19 6.74
N PRO A 185 -13.76 7.48 6.52
CA PRO A 185 -14.54 6.91 5.43
C PRO A 185 -13.90 7.11 4.06
N LEU A 186 -13.30 8.29 3.84
CA LEU A 186 -12.66 8.63 2.58
C LEU A 186 -11.49 7.69 2.25
N LEU A 187 -10.63 7.40 3.24
CA LEU A 187 -9.47 6.52 3.04
C LEU A 187 -9.81 5.03 3.02
N GLN A 188 -11.08 4.66 3.27
CA GLN A 188 -11.55 3.31 2.99
C GLN A 188 -11.77 3.06 1.49
N ARG A 189 -11.63 4.05 0.60
CA ARG A 189 -11.80 3.87 -0.86
C ARG A 189 -10.45 3.64 -1.54
N ALA A 190 -10.32 2.56 -2.30
CA ALA A 190 -9.03 2.15 -2.86
C ALA A 190 -8.43 3.16 -3.85
N TRP A 191 -9.28 3.84 -4.64
CA TRP A 191 -8.86 4.93 -5.53
C TRP A 191 -8.16 6.06 -4.79
N VAL A 192 -8.59 6.36 -3.55
CA VAL A 192 -8.06 7.49 -2.78
C VAL A 192 -6.60 7.30 -2.38
N LEU A 193 -6.11 6.05 -2.31
CA LEU A 193 -4.68 5.81 -2.05
C LEU A 193 -3.82 6.45 -3.15
N GLN A 194 -4.24 6.38 -4.42
CA GLN A 194 -3.54 7.03 -5.53
C GLN A 194 -3.60 8.56 -5.41
N GLU A 195 -4.79 9.10 -5.13
CA GLU A 195 -5.03 10.54 -4.97
C GLU A 195 -4.16 11.15 -3.86
N ARG A 196 -4.02 10.39 -2.77
CA ARG A 196 -3.24 10.78 -1.61
C ARG A 196 -1.75 10.61 -1.90
N LEU A 197 -1.29 9.43 -2.29
CA LEU A 197 0.14 9.10 -2.39
C LEU A 197 0.85 9.93 -3.47
N LEU A 198 0.19 10.21 -4.60
CA LEU A 198 0.79 10.96 -5.70
C LEU A 198 0.79 12.48 -5.49
N ALA A 199 -0.15 13.02 -4.71
CA ALA A 199 -0.26 14.46 -4.50
C ALA A 199 0.93 15.01 -3.69
N PRO A 200 1.62 16.08 -4.15
CA PRO A 200 2.71 16.71 -3.40
C PRO A 200 2.27 17.31 -2.06
N ARG A 201 1.00 17.72 -1.97
CA ARG A 201 0.37 18.31 -0.78
C ARG A 201 -1.07 17.82 -0.68
N VAL A 202 -1.49 17.43 0.51
CA VAL A 202 -2.88 17.06 0.81
C VAL A 202 -3.35 17.82 2.04
N LEU A 203 -4.46 18.54 1.91
CA LEU A 203 -5.16 19.20 3.02
C LEU A 203 -6.39 18.37 3.39
N HIS A 204 -6.37 17.82 4.60
CA HIS A 204 -7.45 16.99 5.14
C HIS A 204 -8.39 17.82 6.00
N PHE A 205 -9.65 17.89 5.58
CA PHE A 205 -10.75 18.41 6.39
C PHE A 205 -11.29 17.28 7.28
N GLY A 206 -10.66 17.11 8.45
CA GLY A 206 -11.07 16.16 9.48
C GLY A 206 -12.29 16.63 10.27
N ARG A 207 -12.78 15.78 11.19
CA ARG A 207 -13.99 16.05 11.98
C ARG A 207 -13.67 16.96 13.15
N LYS A 208 -12.54 16.70 13.81
CA LYS A 208 -12.07 17.41 15.01
C LYS A 208 -11.07 18.51 14.71
N GLN A 209 -10.21 18.34 13.70
CA GLN A 209 -9.24 19.35 13.30
C GLN A 209 -8.87 19.23 11.82
N LEU A 210 -8.17 20.21 11.28
CA LEU A 210 -7.47 20.10 10.00
C LEU A 210 -6.17 19.31 10.20
N PHE A 211 -5.87 18.48 9.21
CA PHE A 211 -4.60 17.80 9.08
C PHE A 211 -4.01 18.11 7.72
N TRP A 212 -2.69 18.04 7.60
CA TRP A 212 -2.05 18.21 6.32
C TRP A 212 -0.78 17.40 6.23
N GLU A 213 -0.47 17.04 5.00
CA GLU A 213 0.71 16.28 4.68
C GLU A 213 1.28 16.71 3.34
N CYS A 214 2.59 16.55 3.22
CA CYS A 214 3.32 16.71 1.98
C CYS A 214 4.40 15.61 1.92
N ASN A 215 5.34 15.73 0.99
CA ASN A 215 6.41 14.73 0.85
C ASN A 215 7.37 14.70 2.06
N GLU A 216 7.49 15.79 2.83
CA GLU A 216 8.46 15.92 3.94
C GLU A 216 7.83 16.07 5.33
N LEU A 217 6.54 16.39 5.41
CA LEU A 217 5.87 16.74 6.67
C LEU A 217 4.48 16.12 6.75
N CYS A 218 4.13 15.66 7.96
CA CYS A 218 2.77 15.34 8.37
C CYS A 218 2.46 16.13 9.66
N ALA A 219 1.38 16.90 9.65
CA ALA A 219 1.08 17.90 10.68
C ALA A 219 -0.43 18.13 10.83
N SER A 220 -0.81 18.93 11.82
CA SER A 220 -2.20 19.26 12.13
C SER A 220 -2.31 20.62 12.81
N GLU A 221 -3.52 21.11 13.04
CA GLU A 221 -3.71 22.37 13.79
C GLU A 221 -3.06 22.32 15.18
N THR A 222 -3.11 21.16 15.85
CA THR A 222 -2.44 20.96 17.16
C THR A 222 -0.92 21.01 17.07
N PHE A 223 -0.36 20.52 15.96
CA PHE A 223 1.08 20.36 15.75
C PHE A 223 1.45 20.86 14.36
N PRO A 224 1.48 22.19 14.14
CA PRO A 224 1.56 22.75 12.80
C PRO A 224 2.91 22.50 12.11
N ASP A 225 3.97 22.34 12.90
CA ASP A 225 5.34 22.12 12.44
C ASP A 225 5.73 20.64 12.40
N GLY A 226 4.77 19.72 12.61
CA GLY A 226 4.99 18.28 12.54
C GLY A 226 4.60 17.55 13.82
N GLN A 227 4.27 16.26 13.68
CA GLN A 227 3.97 15.41 14.81
C GLN A 227 5.19 15.30 15.75
N PRO A 228 4.98 15.35 17.08
CA PRO A 228 6.06 15.23 18.05
C PRO A 228 6.75 13.85 18.00
N PRO A 229 8.00 13.74 18.49
CA PRO A 229 8.72 12.46 18.56
C PRO A 229 7.91 11.40 19.33
N GLY A 230 7.83 10.18 18.77
CA GLY A 230 7.05 9.09 19.35
C GLY A 230 5.54 9.10 19.01
N GLY A 231 5.07 10.11 18.26
CA GLY A 231 3.75 10.05 17.63
C GLY A 231 3.65 8.88 16.64
N ILE A 232 2.45 8.31 16.47
CA ILE A 232 2.29 7.23 15.50
C ILE A 232 2.53 7.82 14.11
N GLN A 233 3.54 7.30 13.42
CA GLN A 233 3.95 7.83 12.13
C GLN A 233 2.90 7.47 11.06
N ASN A 234 2.47 8.48 10.30
CA ASN A 234 1.54 8.34 9.18
C ASN A 234 2.14 7.42 8.09
N GLY A 235 1.43 6.33 7.78
CA GLY A 235 1.94 5.30 6.86
C GLY A 235 2.16 5.82 5.44
N THR A 236 1.29 6.71 4.95
CA THR A 236 1.40 7.23 3.57
C THR A 236 2.50 8.27 3.42
N GLN A 237 2.68 9.18 4.40
CA GLN A 237 3.77 10.16 4.33
C GLN A 237 5.14 9.49 4.42
N GLN A 238 5.30 8.45 5.25
CA GLN A 238 6.53 7.65 5.27
C GLN A 238 6.81 6.99 3.90
N ILE A 239 5.78 6.46 3.24
CA ILE A 239 5.94 5.91 1.89
C ILE A 239 6.42 7.00 0.92
N ARG A 240 5.81 8.20 0.92
CA ARG A 240 6.26 9.31 0.06
C ARG A 240 7.70 9.74 0.34
N ALA A 241 8.06 9.85 1.62
CA ALA A 241 9.41 10.24 2.03
C ALA A 241 10.45 9.21 1.56
N ARG A 242 10.16 7.91 1.72
CA ARG A 242 11.02 6.81 1.27
C ARG A 242 11.14 6.76 -0.25
N ILE A 243 10.04 6.92 -0.99
CA ILE A 243 10.07 7.03 -2.45
C ILE A 243 10.94 8.24 -2.86
N SER A 244 10.73 9.40 -2.26
CA SER A 244 11.48 10.62 -2.58
C SER A 244 12.96 10.50 -2.29
N ALA A 245 13.35 9.81 -1.21
CA ALA A 245 14.74 9.53 -0.88
C ALA A 245 15.38 8.53 -1.86
N MET A 246 14.59 7.59 -2.40
CA MET A 246 15.05 6.54 -3.31
C MET A 246 15.01 6.88 -4.79
N VAL A 247 14.40 7.98 -5.21
CA VAL A 247 14.40 8.41 -6.62
C VAL A 247 15.54 9.43 -6.83
N PRO A 248 16.80 9.01 -7.07
CA PRO A 248 17.86 9.91 -7.51
C PRO A 248 17.71 10.27 -8.99
N LYS A 249 18.38 11.37 -9.35
CA LYS A 249 18.55 11.91 -10.71
C LYS A 249 19.43 11.01 -11.64
N SER A 250 19.55 9.71 -11.38
CA SER A 250 20.49 8.78 -12.04
C SER A 250 19.95 7.34 -12.09
N GLU A 251 20.22 6.65 -13.21
CA GLU A 251 19.50 5.46 -13.72
C GLU A 251 19.79 4.11 -13.03
N SER A 252 20.65 4.02 -12.00
CA SER A 252 21.07 2.72 -11.44
C SER A 252 20.88 2.61 -9.92
N ILE A 253 19.63 2.46 -9.46
CA ILE A 253 19.25 2.50 -8.04
C ILE A 253 19.15 1.12 -7.39
N THR A 254 18.90 0.06 -8.16
CA THR A 254 18.44 -1.22 -7.59
C THR A 254 19.48 -1.97 -6.78
N LYS A 255 20.78 -1.84 -7.08
CA LYS A 255 21.83 -2.58 -6.37
C LYS A 255 21.99 -2.08 -4.93
N GLY A 256 21.63 -2.93 -3.96
CA GLY A 256 21.82 -2.69 -2.53
C GLY A 256 20.61 -2.09 -1.78
N HIS A 257 19.54 -1.71 -2.50
CA HIS A 257 18.31 -1.17 -1.90
C HIS A 257 17.08 -2.07 -2.15
N GLU A 258 17.27 -3.29 -2.64
CA GLU A 258 16.19 -4.20 -3.06
C GLU A 258 15.18 -4.43 -1.94
N ARG A 259 15.67 -4.65 -0.71
CA ARG A 259 14.83 -4.83 0.48
C ARG A 259 13.97 -3.61 0.75
N GLU A 260 14.57 -2.42 0.67
CA GLU A 260 13.86 -1.19 1.02
C GLU A 260 12.76 -0.88 -0.02
N VAL A 261 13.04 -1.13 -1.29
CA VAL A 261 12.09 -1.03 -2.40
C VAL A 261 10.92 -2.01 -2.21
N LEU A 262 11.20 -3.27 -1.84
CA LEU A 262 10.16 -4.26 -1.53
C LEU A 262 9.28 -3.87 -0.34
N GLU A 263 9.87 -3.28 0.70
CA GLU A 263 9.13 -2.77 1.86
C GLU A 263 8.20 -1.60 1.48
N ILE A 264 8.61 -0.73 0.53
CA ILE A 264 7.72 0.31 0.00
C ILE A 264 6.49 -0.33 -0.66
N TRP A 265 6.72 -1.30 -1.56
CA TRP A 265 5.63 -1.97 -2.26
C TRP A 265 4.72 -2.76 -1.33
N ARG A 266 5.29 -3.43 -0.32
CA ARG A 266 4.53 -4.09 0.74
C ARG A 266 3.61 -3.12 1.46
N SER A 267 4.12 -1.95 1.87
CA SER A 267 3.30 -0.94 2.55
C SER A 267 2.19 -0.38 1.66
N ILE A 268 2.46 -0.19 0.37
CA ILE A 268 1.45 0.21 -0.62
C ILE A 268 0.35 -0.85 -0.72
N LEU A 269 0.71 -2.12 -0.94
CA LEU A 269 -0.27 -3.21 -1.07
C LEU A 269 -1.05 -3.45 0.23
N PHE A 270 -0.40 -3.31 1.39
CA PHE A 270 -1.04 -3.43 2.70
C PHE A 270 -2.15 -2.38 2.87
N LEU A 271 -1.89 -1.12 2.50
CA LEU A 271 -2.90 -0.07 2.55
C LEU A 271 -3.99 -0.31 1.48
N TYR A 272 -3.57 -0.61 0.25
CA TYR A 272 -4.47 -0.73 -0.91
C TYR A 272 -5.49 -1.86 -0.78
N THR A 273 -5.03 -3.06 -0.40
CA THR A 273 -5.89 -4.26 -0.35
C THR A 273 -6.84 -4.28 0.84
N ARG A 274 -6.65 -3.38 1.81
CA ARG A 274 -7.59 -3.14 2.92
C ARG A 274 -8.68 -2.13 2.57
N SER A 275 -8.51 -1.39 1.48
CA SER A 275 -9.51 -0.44 0.99
C SER A 275 -10.56 -1.15 0.13
N ASN A 276 -11.74 -0.54 0.08
CA ASN A 276 -12.89 -0.99 -0.67
C ASN A 276 -12.86 -0.48 -2.12
N LEU A 277 -13.27 -1.34 -3.04
CA LEU A 277 -13.58 -1.01 -4.42
C LEU A 277 -15.06 -1.27 -4.68
N THR A 278 -15.73 -0.34 -5.35
CA THR A 278 -17.11 -0.55 -5.82
C THR A 278 -17.15 -1.60 -6.93
N PHE A 279 -16.16 -1.56 -7.84
CA PHE A 279 -16.04 -2.49 -8.95
C PHE A 279 -14.72 -3.24 -8.85
N GLY A 280 -14.78 -4.56 -8.62
CA GLY A 280 -13.58 -5.40 -8.49
C GLY A 280 -12.69 -5.40 -9.75
N THR A 281 -13.28 -5.15 -10.92
CA THR A 281 -12.58 -5.01 -12.21
C THR A 281 -11.59 -3.84 -12.25
N ASP A 282 -11.72 -2.85 -11.37
CA ASP A 282 -10.83 -1.70 -11.29
C ASP A 282 -9.59 -1.93 -10.41
N LYS A 283 -9.43 -3.13 -9.82
CA LYS A 283 -8.38 -3.39 -8.82
C LYS A 283 -6.95 -3.14 -9.27
N LEU A 284 -6.64 -3.36 -10.54
CA LEU A 284 -5.31 -3.02 -11.06
C LEU A 284 -5.26 -1.58 -11.57
N ARG A 285 -6.35 -1.08 -12.15
CA ARG A 285 -6.45 0.29 -12.67
C ARG A 285 -6.32 1.34 -11.58
N ALA A 286 -6.98 1.15 -10.44
CA ALA A 286 -6.94 2.07 -9.31
C ALA A 286 -5.56 2.17 -8.63
N LEU A 287 -4.64 1.24 -8.94
CA LEU A 287 -3.26 1.25 -8.47
C LEU A 287 -2.27 1.70 -9.57
N ALA A 288 -2.73 1.84 -10.81
CA ALA A 288 -1.87 2.02 -11.98
C ALA A 288 -0.99 3.27 -11.90
N GLY A 289 -1.52 4.38 -11.40
CA GLY A 289 -0.75 5.60 -11.23
C GLY A 289 0.39 5.46 -10.22
N ILE A 290 0.14 4.74 -9.12
CA ILE A 290 1.18 4.42 -8.13
C ILE A 290 2.25 3.52 -8.77
N VAL A 291 1.84 2.50 -9.52
CA VAL A 291 2.76 1.59 -10.23
C VAL A 291 3.65 2.38 -11.19
N LYS A 292 3.07 3.24 -12.06
CA LYS A 292 3.85 4.12 -12.95
C LYS A 292 4.84 5.00 -12.18
N HIS A 293 4.44 5.52 -11.03
CA HIS A 293 5.28 6.41 -10.22
C HIS A 293 6.48 5.70 -9.60
N ILE A 294 6.31 4.47 -9.10
CA ILE A 294 7.37 3.71 -8.43
C ILE A 294 8.12 2.75 -9.37
N GLN A 295 7.66 2.58 -10.61
CA GLN A 295 8.30 1.72 -11.62
C GLN A 295 9.82 1.96 -11.75
N PRO A 296 10.35 3.21 -11.73
CA PRO A 296 11.79 3.45 -11.75
C PRO A 296 12.58 2.77 -10.61
N LEU A 297 11.93 2.43 -9.49
CA LEU A 297 12.54 1.74 -8.35
C LEU A 297 12.66 0.22 -8.58
N PHE A 298 11.79 -0.36 -9.40
CA PHE A 298 11.66 -1.81 -9.61
C PHE A 298 12.14 -2.27 -11.00
N GLY A 299 12.50 -1.35 -11.89
CA GLY A 299 12.79 -1.62 -13.29
C GLY A 299 11.55 -1.61 -14.18
N ASN A 300 11.65 -2.16 -15.39
CA ASN A 300 10.66 -1.89 -16.45
C ASN A 300 9.52 -2.92 -16.56
N THR A 301 9.53 -4.02 -15.80
CA THR A 301 8.55 -5.10 -16.02
C THR A 301 7.65 -5.34 -14.82
N TYR A 302 6.46 -4.74 -14.86
CA TYR A 302 5.34 -5.05 -13.99
C TYR A 302 4.29 -5.83 -14.77
N ARG A 303 3.82 -6.96 -14.24
CA ARG A 303 2.70 -7.71 -14.85
C ARG A 303 1.73 -8.16 -13.78
N VAL A 304 0.45 -7.77 -13.96
CA VAL A 304 -0.71 -8.22 -13.17
C VAL A 304 -0.38 -8.34 -11.67
N GLY A 305 0.00 -7.24 -11.03
CA GLY A 305 0.28 -7.22 -9.59
C GLY A 305 1.74 -7.40 -9.18
N ILE A 306 2.62 -7.94 -10.04
CA ILE A 306 3.96 -8.38 -9.62
C ILE A 306 5.07 -7.76 -10.48
N TRP A 307 6.16 -7.35 -9.81
CA TRP A 307 7.41 -6.91 -10.43
C TRP A 307 8.27 -8.11 -10.81
N LYS A 308 8.68 -8.22 -12.08
CA LYS A 308 9.43 -9.37 -12.61
C LYS A 308 10.72 -9.63 -11.86
N ASP A 309 11.49 -8.59 -11.57
CA ASP A 309 12.84 -8.72 -10.99
C ASP A 309 12.81 -9.15 -9.52
N SER A 310 11.64 -9.11 -8.87
CA SER A 310 11.45 -9.58 -7.50
C SER A 310 10.35 -10.63 -7.38
N ILE A 311 10.02 -11.31 -8.49
CA ILE A 311 8.87 -12.20 -8.57
C ILE A 311 8.88 -13.30 -7.49
N ILE A 312 10.02 -13.93 -7.22
CA ILE A 312 10.11 -15.04 -6.26
C ILE A 312 9.72 -14.57 -4.84
N LEU A 313 10.20 -13.40 -4.42
CA LEU A 313 9.84 -12.79 -3.14
C LEU A 313 8.40 -12.30 -3.13
N LEU A 314 7.95 -11.72 -4.25
CA LEU A 314 6.60 -11.19 -4.39
C LEU A 314 5.52 -12.27 -4.53
N LEU A 315 5.88 -13.53 -4.78
CA LEU A 315 4.98 -14.67 -4.69
C LEU A 315 4.67 -15.07 -3.25
N GLY A 316 5.44 -14.57 -2.27
CA GLY A 316 5.26 -14.85 -0.84
C GLY A 316 4.15 -14.06 -0.15
N TRP A 317 3.27 -13.38 -0.89
CA TRP A 317 2.11 -12.70 -0.28
C TRP A 317 1.17 -13.71 0.38
N TYR A 318 0.51 -13.32 1.46
CA TYR A 318 -0.52 -14.15 2.10
C TYR A 318 -1.71 -13.30 2.55
N CYS A 319 -2.88 -13.93 2.55
CA CYS A 319 -4.10 -13.33 3.06
C CYS A 319 -4.08 -13.31 4.59
N PHE A 320 -4.52 -12.21 5.18
CA PHE A 320 -4.75 -12.14 6.62
C PHE A 320 -6.16 -11.61 6.87
N SER A 321 -6.91 -12.29 7.73
CA SER A 321 -8.30 -11.94 7.98
C SER A 321 -8.44 -10.66 8.83
N GLY A 322 -7.39 -10.25 9.54
CA GLY A 322 -7.43 -9.09 10.42
C GLY A 322 -8.56 -9.24 11.45
N SER A 323 -9.56 -8.36 11.41
CA SER A 323 -10.79 -8.43 12.24
C SER A 323 -11.87 -9.38 11.68
N LEU A 324 -11.72 -9.86 10.43
CA LEU A 324 -12.62 -10.84 9.84
C LEU A 324 -12.36 -12.20 10.51
N ARG A 325 -13.44 -12.89 10.88
CA ARG A 325 -13.36 -14.25 11.45
C ARG A 325 -13.03 -15.31 10.38
N ARG A 326 -13.09 -14.96 9.08
CA ARG A 326 -12.98 -15.85 7.91
C ARG A 326 -12.43 -15.12 6.69
N LEU A 327 -11.72 -15.83 5.81
CA LEU A 327 -11.28 -15.30 4.52
C LEU A 327 -12.44 -15.30 3.52
N LEU A 328 -12.46 -14.30 2.64
CA LEU A 328 -13.38 -14.25 1.51
C LEU A 328 -12.98 -15.30 0.46
N PRO A 329 -13.94 -15.95 -0.21
CA PRO A 329 -13.64 -16.78 -1.37
C PRO A 329 -13.11 -15.92 -2.52
N ARG A 330 -12.40 -16.54 -3.47
CA ARG A 330 -12.01 -15.85 -4.70
C ARG A 330 -13.24 -15.32 -5.46
N PRO A 331 -13.10 -14.18 -6.17
CA PRO A 331 -14.16 -13.66 -7.02
C PRO A 331 -14.61 -14.67 -8.07
N VAL A 332 -15.92 -14.75 -8.31
CA VAL A 332 -16.51 -15.64 -9.32
C VAL A 332 -16.06 -15.25 -10.73
N GLU A 333 -16.01 -13.95 -11.01
CA GLU A 333 -15.52 -13.43 -12.28
C GLU A 333 -13.98 -13.41 -12.30
N TYR A 334 -13.41 -13.98 -13.36
CA TYR A 334 -11.97 -14.01 -13.55
C TYR A 334 -11.40 -12.59 -13.70
N ARG A 335 -10.42 -12.28 -12.84
CA ARG A 335 -9.74 -10.97 -12.83
C ARG A 335 -8.25 -11.10 -13.15
N ALA A 336 -7.60 -12.07 -12.52
CA ALA A 336 -6.16 -12.27 -12.61
C ALA A 336 -5.78 -13.74 -12.34
N PRO A 337 -4.61 -14.20 -12.81
CA PRO A 337 -4.06 -15.51 -12.46
C PRO A 337 -3.85 -15.66 -10.94
N THR A 338 -3.93 -16.88 -10.42
CA THR A 338 -3.90 -17.12 -8.96
C THR A 338 -2.57 -16.80 -8.29
N TRP A 339 -1.47 -16.72 -9.04
CA TRP A 339 -0.19 -16.24 -8.52
C TRP A 339 -0.20 -14.73 -8.19
N SER A 340 -1.11 -13.97 -8.78
CA SER A 340 -1.27 -12.54 -8.52
C SER A 340 -2.10 -12.29 -7.28
N TRP A 341 -1.67 -11.36 -6.42
CA TRP A 341 -2.48 -10.89 -5.28
C TRP A 341 -3.79 -10.23 -5.72
N SER A 342 -3.88 -9.77 -6.98
CA SER A 342 -5.11 -9.18 -7.51
C SER A 342 -6.21 -10.20 -7.82
N SER A 343 -5.93 -11.51 -7.67
CA SER A 343 -6.88 -12.61 -7.83
C SER A 343 -7.78 -12.89 -6.61
N THR A 344 -7.57 -12.18 -5.50
CA THR A 344 -8.37 -12.28 -4.27
C THR A 344 -8.86 -10.89 -3.84
N ASP A 345 -9.94 -10.82 -3.07
CA ASP A 345 -10.42 -9.59 -2.40
C ASP A 345 -10.07 -9.50 -0.91
N ASN A 346 -9.36 -10.51 -0.39
CA ASN A 346 -8.80 -10.45 0.95
C ASN A 346 -7.67 -9.40 1.04
N PRO A 347 -7.51 -8.76 2.22
CA PRO A 347 -6.28 -8.04 2.55
C PRO A 347 -5.08 -8.98 2.49
N ILE A 348 -3.97 -8.49 1.93
CA ILE A 348 -2.73 -9.26 1.80
C ILE A 348 -1.54 -8.54 2.44
N THR A 349 -0.58 -9.31 2.91
CA THR A 349 0.71 -8.81 3.39
C THR A 349 1.81 -9.81 3.04
N PHE A 350 3.04 -9.50 3.47
CA PHE A 350 4.23 -10.31 3.27
C PHE A 350 4.94 -10.51 4.60
N TRP A 351 5.69 -11.59 4.69
CA TRP A 351 6.52 -11.89 5.83
C TRP A 351 7.68 -10.91 5.94
N LEU A 352 7.88 -10.38 7.15
CA LEU A 352 9.00 -9.51 7.45
C LEU A 352 10.06 -10.18 8.33
N PRO A 353 11.31 -9.67 8.27
CA PRO A 353 11.83 -8.79 7.22
C PRO A 353 11.91 -9.52 5.87
N PHE A 354 11.88 -8.79 4.75
CA PHE A 354 12.24 -9.41 3.47
C PHE A 354 13.67 -9.98 3.54
N PRO A 355 13.93 -11.10 2.85
CA PRO A 355 15.21 -11.80 2.95
C PRO A 355 16.41 -10.95 2.48
N ARG A 356 17.62 -11.22 3.02
CA ARG A 356 18.86 -10.46 2.77
C ARG A 356 19.64 -11.02 1.56
N SER A 357 20.79 -10.44 1.24
CA SER A 357 21.71 -10.93 0.19
C SER A 357 22.16 -12.39 0.37
N GLU A 358 22.06 -12.93 1.59
CA GLU A 358 22.40 -14.32 1.93
C GLU A 358 21.26 -15.31 1.59
N THR A 359 20.16 -14.83 1.02
CA THR A 359 19.01 -15.67 0.65
C THR A 359 19.29 -16.46 -0.61
N VAL A 360 18.98 -17.75 -0.54
CA VAL A 360 19.07 -18.67 -1.67
C VAL A 360 17.67 -18.85 -2.24
N PHE A 361 17.54 -18.67 -3.56
CA PHE A 361 16.30 -18.92 -4.28
C PHE A 361 16.25 -20.38 -4.71
N ASP A 362 15.25 -21.11 -4.22
CA ASP A 362 15.03 -22.54 -4.50
C ASP A 362 14.15 -22.75 -5.74
N LEU A 363 13.61 -21.65 -6.27
CA LEU A 363 12.74 -21.60 -7.43
C LEU A 363 13.43 -20.90 -8.59
N LYS A 364 13.31 -21.46 -9.80
CA LYS A 364 13.71 -20.79 -11.03
C LYS A 364 12.48 -20.42 -11.85
N VAL A 365 12.36 -19.14 -12.23
CA VAL A 365 11.30 -18.68 -13.14
C VAL A 365 11.77 -18.85 -14.59
N LEU A 366 11.04 -19.64 -15.37
CA LEU A 366 11.33 -19.94 -16.77
C LEU A 366 10.54 -19.03 -17.73
N ALA A 367 9.28 -18.73 -17.40
CA ALA A 367 8.45 -17.80 -18.17
C ALA A 367 7.47 -17.06 -17.27
N PHE A 368 7.21 -15.80 -17.57
CA PHE A 368 6.29 -14.94 -16.82
C PHE A 368 5.40 -14.20 -17.81
N GLU A 369 4.37 -14.88 -18.33
CA GLU A 369 3.58 -14.39 -19.46
C GLU A 369 2.19 -13.92 -19.06
N THR A 370 1.76 -12.82 -19.66
CA THR A 370 0.44 -12.24 -19.49
C THR A 370 -0.06 -11.71 -20.82
N THR A 371 -1.29 -12.03 -21.15
CA THR A 371 -2.04 -11.43 -22.26
C THR A 371 -2.79 -10.22 -21.75
N THR A 372 -2.72 -9.09 -22.43
CA THR A 372 -3.62 -7.95 -22.20
C THR A 372 -4.79 -8.05 -23.20
N ILE A 373 -6.00 -7.74 -22.75
CA ILE A 373 -7.14 -7.58 -23.67
C ILE A 373 -7.09 -6.15 -24.22
N GLY A 374 -6.67 -5.98 -25.48
CA GLY A 374 -6.56 -4.69 -26.19
C GLY A 374 -5.11 -4.18 -26.35
N ASP A 375 -4.94 -3.11 -27.14
CA ASP A 375 -3.64 -2.46 -27.48
C ASP A 375 -2.94 -1.74 -26.32
N ASP A 376 -3.37 -1.99 -25.08
CA ASP A 376 -3.03 -1.15 -23.94
C ASP A 376 -2.01 -1.81 -23.01
N THR A 377 -0.91 -1.11 -22.76
CA THR A 377 0.01 -1.36 -21.63
C THR A 377 -0.69 -1.22 -20.26
N ALA A 378 -1.90 -0.67 -20.21
CA ALA A 378 -2.66 -0.49 -18.99
C ALA A 378 -3.48 -1.74 -18.61
N MET A 379 -2.89 -2.57 -17.73
CA MET A 379 -3.51 -3.14 -16.51
C MET A 379 -5.01 -3.56 -16.56
N ARG A 380 -5.51 -4.04 -17.70
CA ARG A 380 -6.84 -4.66 -17.86
C ARG A 380 -6.72 -6.17 -17.76
N ASN A 381 -7.78 -6.78 -17.20
CA ASN A 381 -7.93 -8.22 -16.95
C ASN A 381 -7.35 -9.05 -18.10
N GLY A 382 -6.32 -9.81 -17.77
CA GLY A 382 -5.53 -10.56 -18.72
C GLY A 382 -5.33 -11.98 -18.24
N SER A 383 -5.40 -12.95 -19.15
CA SER A 383 -4.97 -14.31 -18.82
C SER A 383 -3.45 -14.34 -18.71
N GLY A 384 -2.89 -15.21 -17.88
CA GLY A 384 -1.45 -15.29 -17.72
C GLY A 384 -1.04 -16.56 -17.00
N TYR A 385 0.23 -16.92 -17.14
CA TYR A 385 0.81 -18.06 -16.47
C TYR A 385 2.23 -17.77 -16.03
N LEU A 386 2.61 -18.44 -14.95
CA LEU A 386 3.99 -18.49 -14.49
C LEU A 386 4.51 -19.90 -14.71
N LEU A 387 5.57 -20.05 -15.52
CA LEU A 387 6.27 -21.32 -15.68
C LEU A 387 7.52 -21.29 -14.80
N VAL A 388 7.61 -22.25 -13.88
CA VAL A 388 8.71 -22.34 -12.92
C VAL A 388 9.32 -23.74 -12.91
N GLU A 389 10.55 -23.84 -12.43
CA GLU A 389 11.29 -25.07 -12.22
C GLU A 389 11.75 -25.11 -10.75
N GLY A 390 11.39 -26.17 -10.03
CA GLY A 390 11.74 -26.35 -8.63
C GLY A 390 11.26 -27.69 -8.05
N PRO A 391 11.69 -28.04 -6.83
CA PRO A 391 11.21 -29.26 -6.16
C PRO A 391 9.73 -29.10 -5.78
N LEU A 392 8.95 -30.17 -5.97
CA LEU A 392 7.51 -30.17 -5.67
C LEU A 392 7.22 -31.38 -4.81
N ASN A 393 6.72 -31.14 -3.61
CA ASN A 393 6.52 -32.16 -2.60
C ASN A 393 5.04 -32.22 -2.21
N LEU A 394 4.52 -33.42 -1.95
CA LEU A 394 3.16 -33.62 -1.50
C LEU A 394 3.03 -33.22 -0.03
N VAL A 395 1.98 -32.48 0.30
CA VAL A 395 1.64 -32.04 1.65
C VAL A 395 0.24 -32.52 2.00
N THR A 396 0.16 -33.35 3.03
CA THR A 396 -1.10 -33.74 3.65
C THR A 396 -1.24 -32.99 4.98
N ILE A 397 -2.39 -32.35 5.15
CA ILE A 397 -2.73 -31.56 6.35
C ILE A 397 -3.87 -32.27 7.07
N ASP A 398 -3.74 -32.47 8.37
CA ASP A 398 -4.82 -33.05 9.16
C ASP A 398 -6.00 -32.08 9.34
N LYS A 399 -7.17 -32.62 9.73
CA LYS A 399 -8.41 -31.85 9.93
C LYS A 399 -8.32 -30.80 11.03
N ASN A 400 -7.23 -30.69 11.78
CA ASN A 400 -7.07 -29.68 12.81
C ASN A 400 -5.95 -28.69 12.47
N TRP A 401 -5.33 -28.79 11.29
CA TRP A 401 -4.18 -27.98 10.87
C TRP A 401 -3.02 -28.03 11.87
N MET A 402 -2.91 -29.14 12.62
CA MET A 402 -1.89 -29.35 13.64
C MET A 402 -0.78 -30.28 13.18
N HIS A 403 -1.05 -31.14 12.20
CA HIS A 403 -0.08 -32.12 11.70
C HIS A 403 0.14 -31.93 10.21
N PHE A 404 1.40 -31.70 9.85
CA PHE A 404 1.86 -31.54 8.48
C PHE A 404 2.69 -32.75 8.11
N ILE A 405 2.31 -33.42 7.02
CA ILE A 405 3.08 -34.54 6.48
C ILE A 405 3.58 -34.11 5.10
N VAL A 406 4.89 -34.02 4.93
CA VAL A 406 5.52 -33.67 3.64
C VAL A 406 6.25 -34.91 3.12
N ASP A 407 5.82 -35.42 1.97
CA ASP A 407 6.30 -36.69 1.37
C ASP A 407 6.37 -37.83 2.41
N GLY A 408 5.31 -37.99 3.20
CA GLY A 408 5.21 -39.02 4.24
C GLY A 408 5.99 -38.74 5.54
N ARG A 409 6.70 -37.61 5.65
CA ARG A 409 7.44 -37.22 6.86
C ARG A 409 6.64 -36.22 7.71
N PRO A 410 6.33 -36.54 8.97
CA PRO A 410 5.70 -35.59 9.89
C PRO A 410 6.61 -34.40 10.17
N ILE A 411 6.03 -33.20 10.19
CA ILE A 411 6.69 -31.95 10.52
C ILE A 411 5.98 -31.35 11.73
N THR A 412 6.74 -31.16 12.80
CA THR A 412 6.27 -30.51 14.02
C THR A 412 6.32 -29.00 13.82
N LEU A 413 5.16 -28.34 13.80
CA LEU A 413 5.10 -26.88 13.81
C LEU A 413 5.56 -26.34 15.18
N SER A 414 6.23 -25.18 15.22
CA SER A 414 6.50 -24.56 16.52
C SER A 414 5.19 -24.14 17.19
N ARG A 415 5.20 -24.12 18.53
CA ARG A 415 4.05 -23.71 19.35
C ARG A 415 3.68 -22.22 19.20
N SER A 416 4.40 -21.44 18.40
CA SER A 416 4.20 -19.99 18.27
C SER A 416 2.94 -19.60 17.49
N GLY A 417 2.22 -20.56 16.89
CA GLY A 417 0.96 -20.32 16.16
C GLY A 417 1.13 -19.58 14.82
N ARG A 418 2.36 -19.20 14.44
CA ARG A 418 2.67 -18.50 13.18
C ARG A 418 3.22 -19.41 12.07
N ASP A 419 3.54 -20.66 12.40
CA ASP A 419 4.16 -21.64 11.48
C ASP A 419 3.14 -22.46 10.69
N GLY A 420 1.85 -22.14 10.81
CA GLY A 420 0.82 -22.74 9.99
C GLY A 420 0.87 -22.23 8.53
N PRO A 421 0.31 -23.00 7.58
CA PRO A 421 0.04 -22.52 6.23
C PRO A 421 -1.00 -21.40 6.27
N TRP A 422 -0.83 -20.47 5.34
CA TRP A 422 -1.72 -19.34 5.13
C TRP A 422 -2.38 -19.51 3.77
N LEU A 423 -3.65 -19.92 3.80
CA LEU A 423 -4.44 -20.10 2.60
C LEU A 423 -4.94 -18.77 2.05
N ASP A 424 -5.20 -18.74 0.76
CA ASP A 424 -5.72 -17.57 0.06
C ASP A 424 -7.24 -17.37 0.29
N GLU A 425 -7.95 -18.44 0.65
CA GLU A 425 -9.39 -18.51 0.95
C GLU A 425 -9.69 -19.63 1.97
N ASP A 426 -10.87 -19.60 2.59
CA ASP A 426 -11.30 -20.69 3.49
C ASP A 426 -11.59 -21.96 2.65
N THR A 427 -10.93 -23.08 2.96
CA THR A 427 -11.14 -24.36 2.26
C THR A 427 -11.63 -25.45 3.21
N GLU A 428 -12.33 -26.46 2.67
CA GLU A 428 -12.73 -27.65 3.43
C GLU A 428 -11.54 -28.53 3.84
N LEU A 429 -11.74 -29.27 4.93
CA LEU A 429 -10.72 -29.80 5.87
C LEU A 429 -9.94 -31.05 5.43
N ALA A 430 -9.83 -31.37 4.14
CA ALA A 430 -9.03 -32.51 3.70
C ALA A 430 -8.68 -32.39 2.22
N MET A 431 -7.54 -31.75 1.91
CA MET A 431 -7.02 -31.72 0.55
C MET A 431 -5.52 -32.01 0.56
N ASP A 432 -5.10 -32.87 -0.36
CA ASP A 432 -3.70 -33.02 -0.71
C ASP A 432 -3.25 -31.77 -1.47
N LEU A 433 -2.28 -31.07 -0.89
CA LEU A 433 -1.64 -29.91 -1.49
C LEU A 433 -0.23 -30.28 -1.93
N TYR A 434 0.37 -29.43 -2.75
CA TYR A 434 1.79 -29.52 -3.06
C TYR A 434 2.50 -28.28 -2.53
N CYS A 435 3.69 -28.45 -1.96
CA CYS A 435 4.54 -27.32 -1.58
C CYS A 435 5.73 -27.19 -2.53
N LEU A 436 6.01 -25.95 -2.90
CA LEU A 436 7.11 -25.55 -3.79
C LEU A 436 7.96 -24.50 -3.05
N PRO A 437 9.19 -24.83 -2.62
CA PRO A 437 10.09 -23.88 -1.98
C PRO A 437 10.34 -22.67 -2.89
N LEU A 438 10.18 -21.47 -2.33
CA LEU A 438 10.49 -20.20 -2.99
C LEU A 438 11.95 -19.82 -2.76
N HIS A 439 12.30 -19.75 -1.48
CA HIS A 439 13.61 -19.34 -1.01
C HIS A 439 13.83 -19.76 0.44
N HIS A 440 15.10 -19.79 0.83
CA HIS A 440 15.50 -19.98 2.22
C HIS A 440 16.58 -19.01 2.65
N THR A 441 16.64 -18.75 3.96
CA THR A 441 17.69 -17.96 4.58
C THR A 441 18.27 -18.75 5.75
N VAL A 442 19.61 -18.77 5.82
CA VAL A 442 20.34 -19.38 6.94
C VAL A 442 20.44 -18.35 8.05
N VAL A 443 19.96 -18.69 9.24
CA VAL A 443 20.03 -17.83 10.42
C VAL A 443 21.11 -18.37 11.35
N PRO A 444 22.23 -17.65 11.53
CA PRO A 444 23.27 -18.05 12.48
C PRO A 444 22.78 -17.92 13.93
N LYS A 445 23.15 -18.88 14.77
CA LYS A 445 22.77 -19.00 16.20
C LYS A 445 22.94 -17.69 17.02
N ASN A 446 23.93 -16.87 16.69
CA ASN A 446 24.28 -15.64 17.42
C ASN A 446 23.47 -14.38 17.01
N ARG A 447 22.65 -14.43 15.96
CA ARG A 447 21.82 -13.28 15.51
C ARG A 447 20.36 -13.33 15.96
N VAL A 448 19.94 -14.42 16.62
CA VAL A 448 18.55 -14.62 17.07
C VAL A 448 18.13 -13.61 18.15
N ALA A 449 19.09 -12.99 18.85
CA ALA A 449 18.81 -12.17 20.03
C ALA A 449 18.47 -10.68 19.77
N GLY A 450 18.29 -10.20 18.53
CA GLY A 450 18.04 -8.75 18.33
C GLY A 450 17.42 -8.26 17.03
N GLU A 451 17.08 -9.12 16.07
CA GLU A 451 16.42 -8.69 14.81
C GLU A 451 15.07 -9.37 14.53
N TYR A 452 14.75 -10.40 15.32
CA TYR A 452 13.43 -10.99 15.41
C TYR A 452 13.02 -10.81 16.87
N ASP A 453 12.17 -9.82 17.16
CA ASP A 453 11.53 -9.76 18.48
C ASP A 453 10.81 -11.09 18.69
N ASP A 454 11.10 -11.70 19.85
CA ASP A 454 10.58 -12.96 20.37
C ASP A 454 11.30 -14.25 19.95
N MET A 455 12.35 -14.61 20.69
CA MET A 455 12.65 -16.03 20.95
C MET A 455 13.10 -16.26 22.39
N ASN A 456 12.21 -16.88 23.18
CA ASN A 456 12.58 -17.71 24.31
C ASN A 456 12.90 -19.11 23.74
N SER A 457 14.15 -19.36 23.33
CA SER A 457 14.54 -20.66 22.78
C SER A 457 14.96 -21.62 23.90
N GLY A 458 14.12 -22.62 24.15
CA GLY A 458 14.54 -23.86 24.81
C GLY A 458 15.56 -24.61 23.94
N SER A 459 16.49 -25.29 24.60
CA SER A 459 17.62 -26.03 24.06
C SER A 459 17.25 -26.98 22.91
N VAL A 460 17.81 -26.76 21.72
CA VAL A 460 17.91 -27.74 20.62
C VAL A 460 19.32 -27.67 20.02
N GLU A 461 19.81 -28.84 19.58
CA GLU A 461 21.17 -29.25 19.23
C GLU A 461 21.93 -28.38 18.21
N ASP A 462 23.26 -28.55 18.15
CA ASP A 462 24.20 -27.80 17.30
C ASP A 462 23.85 -27.87 15.80
N GLY A 463 23.38 -26.76 15.23
CA GLY A 463 23.15 -26.59 13.80
C GLY A 463 22.67 -25.18 13.42
N ASN A 464 22.81 -24.80 12.15
CA ASN A 464 22.20 -23.59 11.60
C ASN A 464 20.67 -23.76 11.50
N THR A 465 19.91 -22.71 11.79
CA THR A 465 18.45 -22.69 11.57
C THR A 465 18.15 -22.17 10.17
N TYR A 466 17.24 -22.83 9.46
CA TYR A 466 16.79 -22.41 8.14
C TYR A 466 15.36 -21.87 8.23
N LEU A 467 15.16 -20.68 7.67
CA LEU A 467 13.83 -20.10 7.45
C LEU A 467 13.47 -20.29 5.98
N ILE A 468 12.49 -21.15 5.71
CA ILE A 468 12.10 -21.54 4.36
C ILE A 468 10.68 -21.05 4.08
N SER A 469 10.47 -20.44 2.92
CA SER A 469 9.16 -20.03 2.43
C SER A 469 8.72 -20.92 1.27
N PHE A 470 7.47 -21.38 1.32
CA PHE A 470 6.89 -22.28 0.33
C PHE A 470 5.64 -21.66 -0.30
N LEU A 471 5.44 -21.89 -1.59
CA LEU A 471 4.13 -21.80 -2.22
C LEU A 471 3.34 -23.06 -1.95
N LEU A 472 2.05 -22.91 -1.68
CA LEU A 472 1.09 -24.00 -1.66
C LEU A 472 0.30 -24.00 -2.96
N LEU A 473 0.23 -25.18 -3.58
CA LEU A 473 -0.33 -25.41 -4.89
C LEU A 473 -1.34 -26.55 -4.87
N LYS A 474 -2.37 -26.45 -5.71
CA LYS A 474 -3.33 -27.53 -5.97
C LYS A 474 -3.33 -27.86 -7.47
N PRO A 475 -3.44 -29.13 -7.89
CA PRO A 475 -3.60 -29.47 -9.30
C PRO A 475 -4.81 -28.77 -9.92
N LYS A 476 -4.67 -28.28 -11.15
CA LYS A 476 -5.72 -27.56 -11.87
C LYS A 476 -6.39 -28.50 -12.89
N GLY A 477 -7.49 -29.12 -12.48
CA GLY A 477 -8.18 -30.13 -13.30
C GLY A 477 -7.28 -31.34 -13.56
N ASP A 478 -7.46 -32.00 -14.70
CA ASP A 478 -6.71 -33.21 -15.07
C ASP A 478 -5.44 -32.93 -15.88
N TYR A 479 -5.04 -31.65 -15.99
CA TYR A 479 -3.88 -31.25 -16.78
C TYR A 479 -2.57 -31.43 -16.00
N LEU A 480 -1.76 -32.41 -16.40
CA LEU A 480 -0.42 -32.64 -15.86
C LEU A 480 0.43 -31.36 -15.93
N GLY A 481 1.02 -30.97 -14.80
CA GLY A 481 1.91 -29.81 -14.69
C GLY A 481 1.20 -28.47 -14.48
N PHE A 482 -0.13 -28.43 -14.44
CA PHE A 482 -0.90 -27.22 -14.21
C PHE A 482 -1.40 -27.15 -12.77
N TYR A 483 -1.12 -26.05 -12.12
CA TYR A 483 -1.44 -25.85 -10.71
C TYR A 483 -2.15 -24.52 -10.49
N THR A 484 -2.90 -24.45 -9.41
CA THR A 484 -3.50 -23.22 -8.88
C THR A 484 -2.81 -22.89 -7.58
N ARG A 485 -2.40 -21.63 -7.40
CA ARG A 485 -1.89 -21.18 -6.11
C ARG A 485 -3.04 -21.15 -5.11
N CYS A 486 -2.82 -21.73 -3.93
CA CYS A 486 -3.82 -21.74 -2.85
C CYS A 486 -3.32 -21.14 -1.54
N GLY A 487 -2.04 -20.80 -1.42
CA GLY A 487 -1.51 -20.16 -0.22
C GLY A 487 0.01 -20.14 -0.17
N VAL A 488 0.53 -19.84 1.01
CA VAL A 488 1.95 -19.93 1.32
C VAL A 488 2.15 -20.61 2.68
N TRP A 489 3.35 -21.08 2.93
CA TRP A 489 3.74 -21.61 4.22
C TRP A 489 5.15 -21.17 4.56
N ARG A 490 5.41 -20.85 5.82
CA ARG A 490 6.75 -20.53 6.33
C ARG A 490 7.08 -21.52 7.44
N SER A 491 8.23 -22.17 7.33
CA SER A 491 8.71 -23.12 8.33
C SER A 491 10.08 -22.69 8.83
N GLU A 492 10.28 -22.82 10.14
CA GLU A 492 11.59 -22.85 10.77
C GLU A 492 12.02 -24.31 10.87
N GLY A 493 13.23 -24.66 10.43
CA GLY A 493 13.65 -26.05 10.43
C GLY A 493 15.14 -26.27 10.28
N THR A 494 15.54 -27.53 10.40
CA THR A 494 16.88 -28.01 10.04
C THR A 494 16.95 -28.32 8.54
N GLU A 495 18.16 -28.54 8.03
CA GLU A 495 18.43 -28.80 6.61
C GLU A 495 17.59 -29.96 6.00
N GLY A 496 17.03 -30.85 6.82
CA GLY A 496 16.19 -31.97 6.40
C GLY A 496 14.94 -31.60 5.61
N LEU A 497 14.35 -30.41 5.85
CA LEU A 497 13.21 -29.87 5.10
C LEU A 497 13.61 -29.41 3.68
N LEU A 498 14.82 -28.87 3.52
CA LEU A 498 15.40 -28.54 2.20
C LEU A 498 15.74 -29.80 1.40
N ARG A 499 16.11 -30.87 2.10
CA ARG A 499 16.48 -32.17 1.53
C ARG A 499 15.30 -33.12 1.35
N VAL A 500 14.05 -32.67 1.49
CA VAL A 500 12.90 -33.45 1.00
C VAL A 500 12.96 -33.41 -0.53
N GLN A 501 13.80 -34.31 -1.05
CA GLN A 501 14.09 -34.52 -2.45
C GLN A 501 12.86 -35.13 -3.12
N THR A 502 12.27 -34.37 -4.03
CA THR A 502 11.41 -34.78 -5.15
C THR A 502 10.83 -36.20 -5.01
N GLY A 503 9.69 -36.31 -4.33
CA GLY A 503 8.85 -37.50 -4.48
C GLY A 503 8.56 -37.76 -5.96
N ARG A 504 8.71 -39.01 -6.41
CA ARG A 504 8.53 -39.45 -7.81
C ARG A 504 7.08 -39.38 -8.33
N GLU A 505 6.15 -38.81 -7.56
CA GLU A 505 4.70 -38.93 -7.75
C GLU A 505 3.98 -37.59 -7.95
N ALA A 506 4.68 -36.56 -8.45
CA ALA A 506 4.04 -35.30 -8.83
C ALA A 506 3.47 -35.38 -10.27
N PRO A 507 2.19 -35.01 -10.49
CA PRO A 507 1.58 -35.00 -11.83
C PRO A 507 2.12 -33.83 -12.68
N CYS A 508 3.28 -34.02 -13.34
CA CYS A 508 3.93 -33.01 -14.18
C CYS A 508 4.30 -33.54 -15.58
N GLN A 509 4.42 -32.64 -16.57
CA GLN A 509 4.54 -33.01 -18.00
C GLN A 509 5.96 -33.40 -18.47
N GLU A 510 7.03 -33.10 -17.74
CA GLU A 510 8.39 -33.43 -18.18
C GLU A 510 9.31 -33.81 -17.02
N PHE A 511 9.72 -35.08 -16.99
CA PHE A 511 10.88 -35.57 -16.25
C PHE A 511 12.02 -35.69 -17.27
N ILE A 512 12.94 -34.73 -17.33
CA ILE A 512 14.15 -34.87 -18.16
C ILE A 512 15.35 -34.88 -17.23
N GLY A 513 15.89 -36.07 -16.99
CA GLY A 513 17.24 -36.27 -16.49
C GLY A 513 17.38 -36.03 -14.99
N LEU A 514 17.91 -37.05 -14.33
CA LEU A 514 18.39 -37.01 -12.94
C LEU A 514 19.30 -35.79 -12.76
N GLU A 515 18.79 -34.75 -12.07
CA GLU A 515 19.50 -33.74 -11.25
C GLU A 515 18.76 -32.39 -11.12
N ARG A 516 17.67 -32.10 -11.85
CA ARG A 516 16.96 -30.79 -11.76
C ARG A 516 15.43 -30.93 -11.75
N GLY A 517 14.74 -30.08 -10.97
CA GLY A 517 13.37 -30.24 -10.45
C GLY A 517 12.20 -30.21 -11.44
N HIS A 518 10.96 -30.17 -10.91
CA HIS A 518 9.73 -30.24 -11.68
C HIS A 518 9.40 -28.93 -12.41
N ARG A 519 8.93 -29.01 -13.66
CA ARG A 519 8.34 -27.88 -14.39
C ARG A 519 6.86 -27.72 -14.05
N ILE A 520 6.51 -26.55 -13.55
CA ILE A 520 5.20 -26.25 -12.97
C ILE A 520 4.65 -25.00 -13.64
N ARG A 521 3.43 -25.09 -14.15
CA ARG A 521 2.69 -23.96 -14.71
C ARG A 521 1.60 -23.55 -13.73
N ILE A 522 1.72 -22.35 -13.17
CA ILE A 522 0.79 -21.75 -12.22
C ILE A 522 -0.12 -20.74 -12.93
#